data_AF-A0A9D7MRL1-F1
#
_entry.id   AF-A0A9D7MRL1-F1
#
_cell.length_a   1.000
_cell.length_b   1.000
_cell.length_c   1.000
_cell.angle_alpha   90.00
_cell.angle_beta   90.00
_cell.angle_gamma   90.00
#
_symmetry.space_group_name_H-M   'P 1'
#
loop_
_entity.id
_entity.type
_entity.pdbx_description
1 polymer ?
#
loop_
_entity_poly.entity_id
_entity_poly.type
_entity_poly.pdbx_seq_one_letter_code
_entity_poly.pdbx_strand_id
1 'polypeptide(L)'
;MKSTDGGSNWTAVNISIIPVVGVSDIAISAQDDKVIFVATGDADAAIFGDFTGYPSFTYGVIKSTDGGVTWAQTGLSMILHKAHL
;
A
#
# COMPACT_ATOMS: atom_id res chain seq x y z
N MET A 1 0.43 8.54 -6.35
CA MET A 1 0.43 9.31 -7.62
C MET A 1 1.00 8.43 -8.72
N LYS A 2 0.65 8.64 -10.00
CA LYS A 2 1.24 7.95 -11.16
C LYS A 2 1.62 8.95 -12.26
N SER A 3 2.73 8.71 -12.95
CA SER A 3 3.16 9.43 -14.15
C SER A 3 3.27 8.46 -15.34
N THR A 4 3.10 8.99 -16.55
CA THR A 4 3.32 8.27 -17.82
C THR A 4 4.30 9.00 -18.74
N ASP A 5 4.95 10.05 -18.25
CA ASP A 5 5.81 10.97 -19.02
C ASP A 5 7.15 11.23 -18.33
N GLY A 6 7.67 10.20 -17.66
CA GLY A 6 8.97 10.26 -16.97
C GLY A 6 8.98 11.13 -15.72
N GLY A 7 7.81 11.43 -15.13
CA GLY A 7 7.68 12.22 -13.91
C GLY A 7 7.43 13.71 -14.14
N SER A 8 7.19 14.13 -15.39
CA SER A 8 6.87 15.52 -15.71
C SER A 8 5.48 15.93 -15.22
N ASN A 9 4.51 15.02 -15.32
CA ASN A 9 3.17 15.18 -14.77
C ASN A 9 2.76 13.98 -13.93
N TRP A 10 1.94 14.25 -12.90
CA TRP A 10 1.47 13.24 -11.95
C TRP A 10 -0.04 13.32 -11.76
N THR A 11 -0.70 12.19 -11.88
CA THR A 11 -2.14 12.04 -11.61
C THR A 11 -2.36 11.30 -10.29
N ALA A 12 -3.34 11.74 -9.52
CA ALA A 12 -3.75 11.03 -8.32
C ALA A 12 -4.28 9.64 -8.67
N VAL A 13 -3.80 8.63 -7.95
CA VAL A 13 -4.31 7.26 -8.04
C VAL A 13 -5.31 7.10 -6.91
N ASN A 14 -6.56 6.83 -7.27
CA ASN A 14 -7.60 6.54 -6.28
C ASN A 14 -7.49 5.07 -5.89
N ILE A 15 -7.13 4.80 -4.63
CA ILE A 15 -7.09 3.45 -4.06
C ILE A 15 -8.23 3.34 -3.06
N SER A 16 -9.44 3.13 -3.58
CA SER A 16 -10.69 3.14 -2.78
C SER A 16 -10.76 2.06 -1.70
N ILE A 17 -9.94 1.02 -1.80
CA ILE A 17 -9.92 -0.11 -0.86
C ILE A 17 -9.22 0.22 0.47
N ILE A 18 -8.50 1.34 0.57
CA ILE A 18 -7.77 1.73 1.79
C ILE A 18 -7.95 3.24 2.10
N PRO A 19 -8.34 3.62 3.33
CA PRO A 19 -8.79 4.97 3.63
C PRO A 19 -7.65 6.02 3.63
N VAL A 20 -6.49 5.72 4.20
CA VAL A 20 -5.24 6.50 4.09
C VAL A 20 -4.13 5.60 4.62
N VAL A 21 -3.09 5.35 3.84
CA VAL A 21 -1.94 4.56 4.28
C VAL A 21 -0.68 5.09 3.61
N GLY A 22 0.41 5.19 4.37
CA GLY A 22 1.73 5.36 3.79
C GLY A 22 2.05 4.23 2.81
N VAL A 23 2.85 4.54 1.80
CA VAL A 23 3.43 3.55 0.88
C VAL A 23 4.89 3.42 1.24
N SER A 24 5.30 2.23 1.66
CA SER A 24 6.69 1.95 2.06
C SER A 24 7.52 1.40 0.91
N ASP A 25 6.90 0.68 -0.03
CA ASP A 25 7.59 0.13 -1.20
C ASP A 25 6.64 -0.11 -2.38
N ILE A 26 7.20 -0.11 -3.59
CA ILE A 26 6.50 -0.36 -4.86
C ILE A 26 7.37 -1.26 -5.74
N ALA A 27 6.78 -2.35 -6.24
CA ALA A 27 7.43 -3.23 -7.20
C ALA A 27 6.56 -3.45 -8.44
N ILE A 28 7.19 -3.57 -9.60
CA ILE A 28 6.54 -3.89 -10.89
C ILE A 28 7.04 -5.28 -11.33
N SER A 29 6.11 -6.13 -11.77
CA SER A 29 6.46 -7.46 -12.27
C SER A 29 7.31 -7.37 -13.54
N ALA A 30 8.38 -8.15 -13.60
CA ALA A 30 9.23 -8.25 -14.80
C ALA A 30 8.57 -9.03 -15.94
N GLN A 31 7.53 -9.82 -15.65
CA GLN A 31 6.82 -10.64 -16.65
C GLN A 31 5.63 -9.91 -17.28
N ASP A 32 5.05 -8.93 -16.57
CA ASP A 32 3.91 -8.14 -17.03
C ASP A 32 3.92 -6.79 -16.30
N ASP A 33 4.25 -5.72 -17.02
CA ASP A 33 4.41 -4.37 -16.48
C ASP A 33 3.09 -3.74 -15.98
N LYS A 34 1.95 -4.36 -16.29
CA LYS A 34 0.65 -3.98 -15.72
C LYS A 34 0.46 -4.50 -14.31
N VAL A 35 1.27 -5.48 -13.89
CA VAL A 35 1.21 -6.04 -12.55
C VAL A 35 2.10 -5.24 -11.60
N ILE A 36 1.46 -4.56 -10.64
CA ILE A 36 2.13 -3.68 -9.68
C ILE A 36 1.75 -4.12 -8.27
N PHE A 37 2.75 -4.18 -7.38
CA PHE A 37 2.58 -4.45 -5.95
C PHE A 37 2.96 -3.20 -5.16
N VAL A 38 2.16 -2.90 -4.14
CA VAL A 38 2.39 -1.79 -3.22
C VAL A 38 2.36 -2.33 -1.81
N ALA A 39 3.45 -2.14 -1.08
CA ALA A 39 3.51 -2.37 0.35
C ALA A 39 2.97 -1.12 1.06
N THR A 40 1.95 -1.33 1.88
CA THR A 40 1.33 -0.25 2.65
C THR A 40 1.84 -0.27 4.08
N GLY A 41 1.91 0.89 4.70
CA GLY A 41 2.37 1.06 6.06
C GLY A 41 3.38 2.19 6.15
N ASP A 42 3.57 2.66 7.37
CA ASP A 42 4.56 3.68 7.70
C ASP A 42 5.62 3.00 8.57
N ALA A 43 6.87 3.01 8.11
CA ALA A 43 7.98 2.36 8.79
C ALA A 43 8.25 2.99 10.17
N ASP A 44 7.93 4.28 10.34
CA ASP A 44 8.17 5.04 11.57
C ASP A 44 6.97 5.01 12.54
N ALA A 45 5.80 4.54 12.08
CA ALA A 45 4.61 4.41 12.91
C ALA A 45 4.75 3.37 14.04
N ALA A 46 5.78 2.52 14.00
CA ALA A 46 6.06 1.53 15.05
C ALA A 46 6.53 2.14 16.38
N ILE A 47 7.14 3.35 16.36
CA ILE A 47 7.70 3.95 17.59
C ILE A 47 6.62 4.65 18.42
N PHE A 48 5.54 5.13 17.79
CA PHE A 48 4.49 5.87 18.49
C PHE A 48 3.15 5.13 18.59
N GLY A 49 2.92 4.05 17.82
CA GLY A 49 1.63 3.39 17.78
C GLY A 49 1.17 2.78 19.11
N ASP A 50 2.10 2.23 19.90
CA ASP A 50 1.81 1.70 21.24
C ASP A 50 1.62 2.81 22.28
N PHE A 51 2.37 3.92 22.17
CA PHE A 51 2.28 5.05 23.11
C PHE A 51 1.10 6.01 22.84
N THR A 52 0.55 6.01 21.62
CA THR A 52 -0.53 6.93 21.21
C THR A 52 -1.88 6.25 21.03
N GLY A 53 -1.93 4.92 21.14
CA GLY A 53 -3.16 4.14 20.92
C GLY A 53 -3.59 4.03 19.45
N TYR A 54 -2.72 4.40 18.51
CA TYR A 54 -2.95 4.23 17.08
C TYR A 54 -2.24 2.97 16.59
N PRO A 55 -2.95 1.86 16.28
CA PRO A 55 -2.30 0.68 15.74
C PRO A 55 -1.56 1.04 14.45
N SER A 56 -0.37 0.48 14.24
CA SER A 56 0.38 0.62 12.98
C SER A 56 -0.52 0.23 11.80
N PHE A 57 -1.05 1.22 11.09
CA PHE A 57 -2.03 1.00 10.03
C PHE A 57 -1.30 0.53 8.76
N THR A 58 -1.17 -0.79 8.60
CA THR A 58 -0.83 -1.41 7.33
C THR A 58 -2.02 -2.24 6.86
N TYR A 59 -2.28 -2.22 5.56
CA TYR A 59 -3.21 -3.14 4.90
C TYR A 59 -2.46 -4.29 4.23
N GLY A 60 -1.17 -4.43 4.54
CA GLY A 60 -0.27 -5.37 3.92
C GLY A 60 0.08 -4.98 2.48
N VAL A 61 0.23 -5.99 1.63
CA VAL A 61 0.50 -5.77 0.21
C VAL A 61 -0.81 -5.73 -0.58
N ILE A 62 -0.99 -4.67 -1.37
CA ILE A 62 -2.04 -4.57 -2.38
C ILE A 62 -1.45 -4.75 -3.77
N LYS A 63 -2.28 -5.18 -4.71
CA LYS A 63 -1.89 -5.50 -6.08
C LYS A 63 -2.83 -4.85 -7.09
N SER A 64 -2.26 -4.38 -8.19
CA SER A 64 -2.96 -4.07 -9.43
C SER A 64 -2.51 -5.04 -10.53
N THR A 65 -3.41 -5.37 -11.46
CA THR A 65 -3.12 -6.15 -12.68
C THR A 65 -3.46 -5.38 -13.96
N ASP A 66 -3.80 -4.09 -13.84
CA ASP A 66 -4.24 -3.23 -14.93
C ASP A 66 -3.44 -1.92 -15.00
N GLY A 67 -2.19 -1.96 -14.52
CA GLY A 67 -1.28 -0.82 -14.56
C GLY A 67 -1.63 0.26 -13.53
N GLY A 68 -2.27 -0.11 -12.42
CA GLY A 68 -2.61 0.78 -11.31
C GLY A 68 -3.94 1.51 -11.46
N VAL A 69 -4.85 1.04 -12.33
CA VAL A 69 -6.20 1.60 -12.48
C VAL A 69 -7.11 1.08 -11.36
N THR A 70 -7.06 -0.22 -11.07
CA THR A 70 -7.75 -0.86 -9.95
C THR A 70 -6.79 -1.62 -9.05
N TRP A 71 -7.16 -1.77 -7.79
CA TRP A 71 -6.34 -2.36 -6.74
C TRP A 71 -7.15 -3.35 -5.92
N ALA A 72 -6.51 -4.46 -5.53
CA ALA A 72 -7.07 -5.49 -4.67
C ALA A 72 -6.09 -5.85 -3.55
N GLN A 73 -6.62 -6.30 -2.41
CA GLN A 73 -5.80 -6.88 -1.35
C GLN A 73 -5.19 -8.20 -1.82
N THR A 74 -3.96 -8.46 -1.40
CA THR A 74 -3.37 -9.80 -1.50
C THR A 74 -3.64 -10.61 -0.24
N GLY A 75 -3.24 -11.88 -0.23
CA GLY A 75 -3.25 -12.71 0.99
C GLY A 75 -2.22 -12.28 2.04
N LEU A 76 -1.35 -11.32 1.72
CA LEU A 76 -0.36 -10.76 2.65
C LEU A 76 -0.96 -9.55 3.38
N SER A 77 -2.12 -9.73 4.03
CA SER A 77 -2.76 -8.69 4.84
C SER A 77 -2.29 -8.81 6.30
N MET A 78 -1.56 -7.80 6.78
CA MET A 78 -1.24 -7.70 8.21
C MET A 78 -2.40 -7.01 8.93
N ILE A 79 -3.57 -7.64 8.96
CA ILE A 79 -4.58 -7.27 9.94
C ILE A 79 -4.02 -7.73 11.29
N LEU A 80 -3.68 -6.78 12.16
CA LEU A 80 -3.43 -7.05 13.57
C LEU A 80 -4.71 -7.66 14.16
N HIS A 81 -4.84 -8.99 14.12
CA HIS A 81 -5.66 -9.67 15.12
C HIS A 81 -5.06 -9.25 16.45
N LYS A 82 -5.84 -8.57 17.30
CA LYS A 82 -5.51 -8.50 18.72
C LYS A 82 -5.20 -9.94 19.15
N ALA A 83 -3.93 -10.22 19.42
CA ALA A 83 -3.56 -11.35 20.24
C ALA A 83 -4.21 -11.05 21.60
N HIS A 84 -5.39 -11.61 21.83
CA HIS A 84 -5.95 -11.70 23.15
C HIS A 84 -5.02 -12.64 23.93
N LEU A 85 -4.33 -12.07 24.91
CA LEU A 85 -3.72 -12.77 26.03
C LEU A 85 -4.77 -13.61 26.77
#